data_AF-X1HVT5-F1
#
_entry.id   AF-X1HVT5-F1
#
_cell.length_a   1.000
_cell.length_b   1.000
_cell.length_c   1.000
_cell.angle_alpha   90.00
_cell.angle_beta   90.00
_cell.angle_gamma   90.00
#
_symmetry.space_group_name_H-M   'P 1'
#
loop_
_entity.id
_entity.type
_entity.pdbx_description
1 polymer ?
#
loop_
_entity_poly.entity_id
_entity_poly.type
_entity_poly.pdbx_seq_one_letter_code
_entity_poly.pdbx_strand_id
1 'polypeptide(L)'
;MKWVTRSKPHVDRCSSLWLIKKYVDPEAEFAFVSRDYLWKENEIPLVLPGAELNPQMGKTTFELIVQKYEIKDKIVHQIASIIHDIEQAEESEIYNLPESMGVFIVLRGIEPSSPNDQETVDIAFTVMNAIYTFL
;
A
#
# COMPACT_ATOMS: atom_id res chain seq x y z
N MET A 1 -10.62 10.93 7.27
CA MET A 1 -9.39 11.58 7.80
C MET A 1 -8.42 11.83 6.65
N LYS A 2 -7.47 12.77 6.78
CA LYS A 2 -6.50 13.05 5.71
C LYS A 2 -5.20 12.28 5.95
N TRP A 3 -4.86 11.41 5.01
CA TRP A 3 -3.68 10.57 5.02
C TRP A 3 -2.65 11.11 4.04
N VAL A 4 -1.40 11.27 4.47
CA VAL A 4 -0.33 11.84 3.64
C VAL A 4 0.76 10.82 3.40
N THR A 5 1.14 10.63 2.13
CA THR A 5 2.24 9.73 1.75
C THR A 5 3.08 10.35 0.65
N ARG A 6 4.24 9.76 0.39
CA ARG A 6 5.12 10.22 -0.69
C ARG A 6 4.45 10.04 -2.04
N SER A 7 4.70 10.97 -2.96
CA SER A 7 4.33 10.84 -4.38
C SER A 7 4.90 9.58 -5.03
N LYS A 8 4.32 9.22 -6.17
CA LYS A 8 4.60 8.01 -6.95
C LYS A 8 4.39 6.74 -6.14
N PRO A 9 3.18 6.52 -5.58
CA PRO A 9 2.88 5.30 -4.84
C PRO A 9 2.95 4.09 -5.78
N HIS A 10 3.43 2.97 -5.24
CA HIS A 10 3.47 1.68 -5.92
C HIS A 10 3.18 0.58 -4.89
N VAL A 11 3.01 -0.66 -5.36
CA VAL A 11 2.85 -1.93 -4.61
C VAL A 11 2.38 -1.75 -3.15
N ASP A 12 3.28 -1.73 -2.16
CA ASP A 12 2.92 -1.64 -0.74
C ASP A 12 2.11 -0.37 -0.40
N ARG A 13 2.51 0.79 -0.91
CA ARG A 13 1.76 2.05 -0.68
C ARG A 13 0.37 1.98 -1.30
N CYS A 14 0.24 1.60 -2.57
CA CYS A 14 -1.08 1.50 -3.20
C CYS A 14 -2.00 0.50 -2.47
N SER A 15 -1.45 -0.65 -2.09
CA SER A 15 -2.17 -1.69 -1.35
C SER A 15 -2.58 -1.21 0.05
N SER A 16 -1.70 -0.47 0.73
CA SER A 16 -1.94 0.13 2.04
C SER A 16 -3.06 1.18 2.00
N LEU A 17 -3.07 2.06 0.99
CA LEU A 17 -4.14 3.04 0.84
C LEU A 17 -5.49 2.36 0.56
N TRP A 18 -5.50 1.27 -0.22
CA TRP A 18 -6.70 0.47 -0.46
C TRP A 18 -7.21 -0.16 0.84
N LEU A 19 -6.30 -0.74 1.63
CA LEU A 19 -6.62 -1.34 2.92
C LEU A 19 -7.21 -0.30 3.89
N ILE A 20 -6.62 0.89 3.95
CA ILE A 20 -7.12 2.02 4.75
C ILE A 20 -8.54 2.39 4.31
N LYS A 21 -8.75 2.62 3.01
CA LYS A 21 -10.05 3.03 2.47
C LYS A 21 -11.12 1.96 2.74
N LYS A 22 -10.76 0.68 2.76
CA LYS A 22 -11.71 -0.42 2.90
C LYS A 22 -11.99 -0.83 4.36
N TYR A 23 -11.00 -0.82 5.24
CA TYR A 23 -11.11 -1.39 6.60
C TYR A 23 -10.90 -0.38 7.73
N VAL A 24 -10.28 0.76 7.48
CA VAL A 24 -9.89 1.72 8.53
C VAL A 24 -10.75 2.98 8.48
N ASP A 25 -10.86 3.59 7.32
CA ASP A 25 -11.50 4.89 7.12
C ASP A 25 -12.10 4.98 5.71
N PRO A 26 -13.39 4.65 5.54
CA PRO A 26 -14.10 4.75 4.26
C PRO A 26 -14.09 6.16 3.65
N GLU A 27 -13.98 7.19 4.49
CA GLU A 27 -13.93 8.60 4.10
C GLU A 27 -12.47 9.12 4.08
N ALA A 28 -11.48 8.22 3.98
CA ALA A 28 -10.08 8.61 3.87
C ALA A 28 -9.85 9.46 2.61
N GLU A 29 -9.19 10.60 2.79
CA GLU A 29 -8.63 11.43 1.73
C GLU A 29 -7.12 11.22 1.68
N PHE A 30 -6.56 11.08 0.48
CA PHE A 30 -5.13 10.84 0.30
C PHE A 30 -4.48 12.07 -0.32
N ALA A 31 -3.33 12.45 0.22
CA ALA A 31 -2.50 13.51 -0.32
C ALA A 31 -1.07 13.01 -0.53
N PHE A 32 -0.50 13.40 -1.65
CA PHE A 32 0.80 12.96 -2.12
C PHE A 32 1.80 14.11 -2.03
N VAL A 33 2.88 13.89 -1.29
CA VAL A 33 3.81 14.94 -0.89
C VAL A 33 5.27 14.55 -1.19
N SER A 34 6.17 15.52 -1.09
CA SER A 34 7.61 15.26 -1.16
C SER A 34 8.11 14.51 0.08
N ARG A 35 9.30 13.91 -0.01
CA ARG A 35 9.88 13.09 1.07
C ARG A 35 10.17 13.91 2.34
N ASP A 36 10.47 15.18 2.18
CA ASP A 36 10.84 16.15 3.21
C ASP A 36 9.63 16.94 3.75
N TYR A 37 8.41 16.61 3.30
CA TYR A 37 7.21 17.26 3.79
C TYR A 37 7.01 17.02 5.29
N LEU A 38 6.81 18.12 6.00
CA LEU A 38 6.41 18.12 7.41
C LEU A 38 4.88 18.14 7.47
N TRP A 39 4.29 17.04 7.93
CA TRP A 39 2.84 16.92 8.02
C TRP A 39 2.26 17.77 9.14
N LYS A 40 0.99 18.13 8.97
CA LYS A 40 0.23 18.93 9.94
C LYS A 40 -0.35 18.04 11.03
N GLU A 41 -0.73 18.65 12.16
CA GLU A 41 -1.28 17.93 13.33
C GLU A 41 -2.53 17.08 13.00
N ASN A 42 -3.31 17.48 12.00
CA ASN A 42 -4.51 16.78 11.56
C ASN A 42 -4.30 15.82 10.37
N GLU A 43 -3.05 15.57 9.98
CA GLU A 43 -2.68 14.66 8.90
C GLU A 43 -2.06 13.37 9.46
N ILE A 44 -2.41 12.23 8.87
CA ILE A 44 -1.89 10.92 9.28
C ILE A 44 -0.80 10.50 8.29
N PRO A 45 0.49 10.49 8.68
CA PRO A 45 1.58 10.19 7.77
C PRO A 45 1.74 8.69 7.53
N LEU A 46 2.02 8.34 6.27
CA LEU A 46 2.30 6.99 5.79
C LEU A 46 3.58 6.98 4.96
N VAL A 47 4.55 6.13 5.30
CA VAL A 47 5.85 6.01 4.61
C VAL A 47 6.59 7.37 4.48
N LEU A 48 6.51 8.18 5.54
CA LEU A 48 7.28 9.41 5.71
C LEU A 48 8.28 9.23 6.86
N PRO A 49 9.43 9.94 6.84
CA PRO A 49 10.39 9.89 7.94
C PRO A 49 9.72 10.22 9.29
N GLY A 50 9.84 9.33 10.27
CA GLY A 50 9.23 9.49 11.60
C GLY A 50 7.74 9.11 11.69
N ALA A 51 7.10 8.71 10.58
CA ALA A 51 5.75 8.16 10.61
C ALA A 51 5.74 6.79 11.31
N GLU A 52 4.70 6.52 12.10
CA GLU A 52 4.50 5.22 12.74
C GLU A 52 4.27 4.10 11.72
N LEU A 53 3.53 4.41 10.65
CA LEU A 53 3.23 3.52 9.53
C LEU A 53 4.28 3.67 8.43
N ASN A 54 5.52 3.34 8.78
CA ASN A 54 6.66 3.28 7.88
C ASN A 54 7.27 1.87 7.99
N PRO A 55 7.64 1.20 6.88
CA PRO A 55 8.20 -0.15 6.93
C PRO A 55 9.34 -0.26 7.95
N GLN A 56 9.25 -1.24 8.84
CA GLN A 56 10.19 -1.43 9.93
C GLN A 56 10.20 -2.88 10.42
N MET A 57 11.33 -3.31 10.96
CA MET A 57 11.50 -4.65 11.56
C MET A 57 11.09 -5.79 10.61
N GLY A 58 11.36 -5.65 9.31
CA GLY A 58 11.01 -6.64 8.29
C GLY A 58 9.52 -6.70 7.93
N LYS A 59 8.70 -5.73 8.37
CA LYS A 59 7.29 -5.63 8.01
C LYS A 59 7.06 -4.52 6.99
N THR A 60 6.21 -4.82 6.01
CA THR A 60 5.66 -3.86 5.05
C THR A 60 4.70 -2.89 5.75
N THR A 61 4.39 -1.77 5.09
CA THR A 61 3.38 -0.83 5.60
C THR A 61 2.02 -1.49 5.71
N PHE A 62 1.67 -2.33 4.73
CA PHE A 62 0.43 -3.10 4.71
C PHE A 62 0.30 -3.97 5.97
N GLU A 63 1.33 -4.74 6.32
CA GLU A 63 1.34 -5.57 7.53
C GLU A 63 1.23 -4.75 8.81
N LEU A 64 1.88 -3.58 8.88
CA LEU A 64 1.76 -2.68 10.02
C LEU A 64 0.34 -2.16 10.19
N ILE A 65 -0.37 -1.84 9.10
CA ILE A 65 -1.79 -1.44 9.13
C ILE A 65 -2.65 -2.61 9.61
N VAL A 66 -2.47 -3.82 9.05
CA VAL A 66 -3.20 -5.02 9.47
C VAL A 66 -3.05 -5.25 10.97
N GLN A 67 -1.83 -5.14 11.50
CA GLN A 67 -1.55 -5.28 12.92
C GLN A 67 -2.17 -4.17 13.76
N LYS A 68 -1.94 -2.90 13.39
CA LYS A 68 -2.39 -1.73 14.16
C LYS A 68 -3.90 -1.68 14.32
N TYR A 69 -4.64 -2.02 13.27
CA TYR A 69 -6.10 -1.97 13.24
C TYR A 69 -6.76 -3.35 13.47
N GLU A 70 -5.98 -4.34 13.89
CA GLU A 70 -6.44 -5.69 14.24
C GLU A 70 -7.33 -6.33 13.16
N ILE A 71 -6.96 -6.17 11.88
CA ILE A 71 -7.75 -6.67 10.75
C ILE A 71 -7.64 -8.20 10.70
N LYS A 72 -8.79 -8.89 10.83
CA LYS A 72 -8.86 -10.38 10.94
C LYS A 72 -9.25 -11.10 9.66
N ASP A 73 -9.46 -10.35 8.58
CA ASP A 73 -9.91 -10.87 7.31
C ASP A 73 -8.86 -11.79 6.67
N LYS A 74 -9.20 -13.06 6.45
CA LYS A 74 -8.25 -14.06 5.96
C LYS A 74 -7.70 -13.74 4.59
N ILE A 75 -8.48 -13.10 3.72
CA ILE A 75 -8.04 -12.71 2.38
C ILE A 75 -7.06 -11.55 2.47
N VAL A 76 -7.31 -10.59 3.38
CA VAL A 76 -6.33 -9.52 3.68
C VAL A 76 -5.00 -10.10 4.17
N HIS A 77 -5.02 -11.15 5.00
CA HIS A 77 -3.78 -11.82 5.45
C HIS A 77 -3.03 -12.54 4.30
N GLN A 78 -3.75 -13.10 3.33
CA GLN A 78 -3.12 -13.65 2.12
C GLN A 78 -2.50 -12.53 1.27
N ILE A 79 -3.23 -11.43 1.06
CA ILE A 79 -2.70 -10.24 0.37
C ILE A 79 -1.46 -9.71 1.08
N ALA A 80 -1.45 -9.66 2.43
CA ALA A 80 -0.28 -9.24 3.20
C ALA A 80 0.95 -10.10 2.88
N SER A 81 0.77 -11.41 2.74
CA SER A 81 1.85 -12.34 2.38
C SER A 81 2.36 -12.11 0.95
N ILE A 82 1.46 -11.81 0.00
CA ILE A 82 1.83 -11.46 -1.38
C ILE A 82 2.62 -10.15 -1.41
N ILE A 83 2.14 -9.10 -0.76
CA ILE A 83 2.84 -7.80 -0.73
C ILE A 83 4.21 -7.94 -0.05
N HIS A 84 4.29 -8.70 1.03
CA HIS A 84 5.55 -8.98 1.71
C HIS A 84 6.56 -9.71 0.80
N ASP A 85 6.12 -10.75 0.10
CA ASP A 85 6.96 -11.49 -0.85
C ASP A 85 7.44 -10.58 -2.00
N ILE A 86 6.59 -9.70 -2.52
CA ILE A 86 6.97 -8.72 -3.55
C ILE A 86 8.05 -7.76 -3.04
N GLU A 87 7.87 -7.16 -1.85
CA GLU A 87 8.83 -6.21 -1.32
C GLU A 87 10.19 -6.87 -1.00
N GLN A 88 10.20 -8.14 -0.58
CA GLN A 88 11.45 -8.92 -0.48
C GLN A 88 12.08 -9.25 -1.84
N ALA A 89 11.26 -9.53 -2.85
CA ALA A 89 11.71 -9.85 -4.19
C ALA A 89 12.32 -8.62 -4.90
N GLU A 90 11.95 -7.38 -4.54
CA GLU A 90 12.61 -6.17 -5.06
C GLU A 90 14.11 -6.12 -4.66
N GLU A 91 14.51 -6.75 -3.56
CA GLU A 91 15.91 -6.85 -3.14
C GLU A 91 16.59 -8.15 -3.60
N SER A 92 15.88 -9.27 -3.55
CA SER A 92 16.45 -10.61 -3.80
C SER A 92 16.29 -11.14 -5.22
N GLU A 93 15.40 -10.53 -6.02
CA GLU A 93 14.94 -11.02 -7.32
C GLU A 93 14.28 -12.41 -7.30
N ILE A 94 13.91 -12.91 -6.10
CA ILE A 94 13.28 -14.23 -5.91
C ILE A 94 11.86 -14.03 -5.39
N TYR A 95 10.88 -14.52 -6.16
CA TYR A 95 9.47 -14.57 -5.76
C TYR A 95 9.14 -15.96 -5.22
N ASN A 96 8.60 -16.05 -4.01
CA ASN A 96 8.27 -17.32 -3.37
C ASN A 96 6.80 -17.73 -3.57
N LEU A 97 5.92 -16.78 -3.86
CA LEU A 97 4.51 -17.06 -4.16
C LEU A 97 4.24 -16.90 -5.67
N PRO A 98 3.47 -17.81 -6.30
CA PRO A 98 3.23 -17.77 -7.73
C PRO A 98 2.47 -16.52 -8.18
N GLU A 99 1.64 -15.93 -7.32
CA GLU A 99 0.85 -14.72 -7.61
C GLU A 99 1.71 -13.45 -7.61
N SER A 100 2.80 -13.42 -6.82
CA SER A 100 3.56 -12.20 -6.51
C SER A 100 4.10 -11.49 -7.75
N MET A 101 4.71 -12.23 -8.68
CA MET A 101 5.27 -11.62 -9.90
C MET A 101 4.17 -10.98 -10.77
N GLY A 102 2.99 -11.61 -10.86
CA GLY A 102 1.85 -11.05 -11.60
C GLY A 102 1.32 -9.78 -10.95
N VAL A 103 1.09 -9.81 -9.64
CA VAL A 103 0.62 -8.66 -8.86
C VAL A 103 1.63 -7.52 -8.92
N PHE A 104 2.93 -7.82 -8.80
CA PHE A 104 4.01 -6.84 -8.93
C PHE A 104 3.97 -6.14 -10.29
N ILE A 105 3.99 -6.90 -11.41
CA ILE A 105 3.99 -6.31 -12.76
C ILE A 105 2.78 -5.38 -12.94
N VAL A 106 1.59 -5.82 -12.54
CA VAL A 106 0.37 -5.02 -12.67
C VAL A 106 0.49 -3.75 -11.83
N LEU A 107 0.74 -3.84 -10.52
CA LEU A 107 0.76 -2.69 -9.64
C LEU A 107 1.91 -1.71 -9.92
N ARG A 108 3.09 -2.22 -10.31
CA ARG A 108 4.23 -1.38 -10.73
C ARG A 108 3.96 -0.65 -12.04
N GLY A 109 3.19 -1.25 -12.94
CA GLY A 109 2.85 -0.65 -14.23
C GLY A 109 1.87 0.53 -14.12
N ILE A 110 1.11 0.64 -13.04
CA ILE A 110 0.08 1.67 -12.88
C ILE A 110 0.69 3.07 -12.77
N GLU A 111 1.67 3.28 -11.88
CA GLU A 111 2.27 4.61 -11.66
C GLU A 111 2.82 5.26 -12.93
N PRO A 112 3.70 4.61 -13.72
CA PRO A 112 4.23 5.24 -14.94
C PRO A 112 3.18 5.37 -16.05
N SER A 113 2.06 4.66 -15.96
CA SER A 113 0.95 4.72 -16.93
C SER A 113 -0.16 5.70 -16.54
N SER A 114 -0.06 6.31 -15.36
CA SER A 114 -1.07 7.22 -14.81
C SER A 114 -0.60 8.68 -14.92
N PRO A 115 -1.51 9.63 -15.17
CA PRO A 115 -1.14 11.04 -15.30
C PRO A 115 -0.83 11.71 -13.94
N ASN A 116 -1.27 11.13 -12.83
CA ASN A 116 -1.00 11.63 -11.47
C ASN A 116 -1.14 10.53 -10.40
N ASP A 117 -0.75 10.87 -9.17
CA ASP A 117 -0.75 9.95 -8.02
C ASP A 117 -2.17 9.52 -7.60
N GLN A 118 -3.17 10.40 -7.74
CA GLN A 118 -4.55 10.05 -7.37
C GLN A 118 -5.11 8.99 -8.32
N GLU A 119 -4.92 9.18 -9.63
CA GLU A 119 -5.35 8.20 -10.64
C GLU A 119 -4.59 6.87 -10.50
N THR A 120 -3.31 6.93 -10.13
CA THR A 120 -2.53 5.72 -9.79
C THR A 120 -3.23 4.90 -8.70
N VAL A 121 -3.68 5.58 -7.65
CA VAL A 121 -4.33 4.93 -6.51
C VAL A 121 -5.73 4.44 -6.85
N ASP A 122 -6.51 5.20 -7.61
CA ASP A 122 -7.87 4.80 -8.03
C ASP A 122 -7.85 3.53 -8.91
N ILE A 123 -6.88 3.44 -9.84
CA ILE A 123 -6.67 2.23 -10.65
C ILE A 123 -6.20 1.07 -9.76
N ALA A 124 -5.24 1.32 -8.86
CA ALA A 124 -4.77 0.29 -7.94
C ALA A 124 -5.90 -0.24 -7.06
N PHE A 125 -6.85 0.60 -6.62
CA PHE A 125 -8.00 0.16 -5.83
C PHE A 125 -8.88 -0.81 -6.61
N THR A 126 -9.07 -0.55 -7.91
CA THR A 126 -9.81 -1.47 -8.79
C THR A 126 -9.10 -2.82 -8.88
N VAL A 127 -7.79 -2.82 -9.07
CA VAL A 127 -6.97 -4.05 -9.12
C VAL A 127 -7.00 -4.80 -7.79
N MET A 128 -6.82 -4.10 -6.67
CA MET A 128 -6.84 -4.70 -5.33
C MET A 128 -8.21 -5.30 -4.99
N ASN A 129 -9.30 -4.66 -5.42
CA ASN A 129 -10.64 -5.24 -5.30
C ASN A 129 -10.79 -6.53 -6.11
N ALA A 130 -10.22 -6.59 -7.33
CA ALA A 130 -10.23 -7.80 -8.15
C ALA A 130 -9.41 -8.93 -7.51
N ILE A 131 -8.19 -8.63 -7.03
CA ILE A 131 -7.34 -9.59 -6.30
C ILE A 131 -8.07 -10.11 -5.07
N TYR A 132 -8.63 -9.22 -4.25
CA TYR A 132 -9.40 -9.59 -3.06
C TYR A 132 -10.63 -10.44 -3.38
N THR A 133 -11.28 -10.22 -4.53
CA THR A 133 -12.47 -11.01 -4.92
C THR A 133 -12.10 -12.39 -5.43
N PHE A 134 -10.90 -12.54 -6.00
CA PHE A 134 -10.39 -13.79 -6.53
C PHE A 134 -9.89 -14.74 -5.43
N LEU A 135 -9.16 -14.19 -4.45
CA LEU A 135 -8.62 -14.92 -3.31
C LEU A 135 -9.72 -15.33 -2.32
#